data_AF-A0AAD5X4S3-F1
#
_entry.id   AF-A0AAD5X4S3-F1
#
_cell.length_a   1.000
_cell.length_b   1.000
_cell.length_c   1.000
_cell.angle_alpha   90.00
_cell.angle_beta   90.00
_cell.angle_gamma   90.00
#
_symmetry.space_group_name_H-M   'P 1'
#
loop_
_entity.id
_entity.type
_entity.pdbx_description
1 polymer ?
#
loop_
_entity_poly.entity_id
_entity_poly.type
_entity_poly.pdbx_seq_one_letter_code
_entity_poly.pdbx_strand_id
1 'polypeptide(L)'
;MSKNENRPLSEKTLQSRTNGRYHVPREVWNILKASGSVIFDDITRTYSFKPAHNVRDKAALLVLLKSKRGQDVVAQDYKELKEGWPDILPAVQELEREGQIIVFRGKDGSPKHLYWNDTDLNVKVDSEFQKYWNDVKIPTTALVDNSELAKMMADSGLKGIEVMHTAVKQQVKPKSKKRSNKRIKITNTHLAPLDYSKDLLSELK
;
A
#
# COMPACT_ATOMS: atom_id res chain seq x y z
N MET A 1 -14.53 -1.24 29.52
CA MET A 1 -15.49 -1.94 28.66
C MET A 1 -15.03 -3.38 28.51
N SER A 2 -15.86 -4.36 28.88
CA SER A 2 -15.56 -5.75 28.50
C SER A 2 -15.70 -5.83 26.99
N LYS A 3 -14.58 -5.93 26.27
CA LYS A 3 -14.54 -6.02 24.80
C LYS A 3 -15.23 -7.30 24.27
N ASN A 4 -15.62 -8.21 25.17
CA ASN A 4 -16.15 -9.53 24.84
C ASN A 4 -17.67 -9.57 24.63
N GLU A 5 -18.41 -8.49 24.90
CA GLU A 5 -19.85 -8.43 24.67
C GLU A 5 -20.17 -7.36 23.63
N ASN A 6 -20.42 -7.77 22.39
CA ASN A 6 -20.98 -6.93 21.32
C ASN A 6 -22.45 -6.52 21.59
N ARG A 7 -22.86 -6.47 22.86
CA ARG A 7 -24.21 -6.12 23.30
C ARG A 7 -24.29 -4.60 23.50
N PRO A 8 -25.33 -3.92 23.00
CA PRO A 8 -25.54 -2.51 23.29
C PRO A 8 -25.71 -2.30 24.81
N LEU A 9 -24.92 -1.39 25.37
CA LEU A 9 -24.87 -1.10 26.81
C LEU A 9 -25.33 0.35 27.05
N SER A 10 -26.19 0.53 28.05
CA SER A 10 -26.63 1.88 28.47
C SER A 10 -25.56 2.60 29.30
N GLU A 11 -25.61 3.93 29.35
CA GLU A 11 -24.71 4.76 30.17
C GLU A 11 -24.67 4.31 31.64
N LYS A 12 -25.84 4.00 32.21
CA LYS A 12 -25.97 3.53 33.59
C LYS A 12 -25.24 2.21 33.81
N THR A 13 -25.43 1.25 32.91
CA THR A 13 -24.78 -0.07 32.98
C THR A 13 -23.25 0.05 32.84
N LEU A 14 -22.79 0.92 31.95
CA LEU A 14 -21.36 1.20 31.77
C LEU A 14 -20.75 1.88 32.99
N GLN A 15 -21.45 2.83 33.61
CA GLN A 15 -21.01 3.50 34.83
C GLN A 15 -20.93 2.53 36.00
N SER A 16 -21.89 1.61 36.16
CA SER A 16 -21.85 0.57 37.20
C SER A 16 -20.69 -0.43 37.00
N ARG A 17 -20.32 -0.74 35.74
CA ARG A 17 -19.17 -1.62 35.43
C ARG A 17 -17.82 -0.96 35.68
N THR A 18 -17.75 0.37 35.62
CA THR A 18 -16.51 1.12 35.79
C THR A 18 -16.37 1.39 37.28
N ASN A 19 -15.75 0.44 38.02
CA ASN A 19 -15.48 0.47 39.47
C ASN A 19 -16.17 1.65 40.16
N GLY A 20 -17.40 1.44 40.65
CA GLY A 20 -18.42 2.45 40.98
C GLY A 20 -18.08 3.53 42.03
N ARG A 21 -16.79 3.80 42.25
CA ARG A 21 -16.23 4.88 43.06
C ARG A 21 -16.06 6.21 42.31
N TYR A 22 -16.14 6.23 40.97
CA TYR A 22 -15.92 7.46 40.19
C TYR A 22 -17.10 7.79 39.27
N HIS A 23 -17.62 9.01 39.40
CA HIS A 23 -18.56 9.57 38.44
C HIS A 23 -17.82 9.85 37.13
N VAL A 24 -18.27 9.26 36.02
CA VAL A 24 -17.69 9.50 34.70
C VAL A 24 -18.16 10.87 34.19
N PRO A 25 -17.26 11.86 34.00
CA PRO A 25 -17.64 13.19 33.53
C PRO A 25 -18.28 13.14 32.13
N ARG A 26 -19.17 14.10 31.83
CA ARG A 26 -19.82 14.24 30.51
C ARG A 26 -18.82 14.33 29.36
N GLU A 27 -17.65 14.89 29.62
CA GLU A 27 -16.58 15.04 28.63
C GLU A 27 -16.04 13.69 28.15
N VAL A 28 -15.96 12.69 29.03
CA VAL A 28 -15.57 11.32 28.67
C VAL A 28 -16.61 10.68 27.74
N TRP A 29 -17.90 10.95 27.97
CA TRP A 29 -18.97 10.49 27.08
C TRP A 29 -18.90 11.15 25.69
N ASN A 30 -18.52 12.43 25.63
CA ASN A 30 -18.31 13.12 24.35
C ASN A 30 -17.10 12.55 23.61
N ILE A 31 -16.00 12.25 24.30
CA ILE A 31 -14.83 11.59 23.72
C ILE A 31 -15.17 10.17 23.23
N LEU A 32 -15.98 9.43 23.99
CA LEU A 32 -16.50 8.12 23.58
C LEU A 32 -17.33 8.20 22.30
N LYS A 33 -18.22 9.19 22.19
CA LYS A 33 -19.01 9.43 20.96
C LYS A 33 -18.16 9.87 19.78
N ALA A 34 -17.08 10.60 20.04
CA ALA A 34 -16.13 11.03 19.01
C ALA A 34 -15.16 9.90 18.59
N SER A 35 -15.05 8.82 19.38
CA SER A 35 -14.15 7.72 19.07
C SER A 35 -14.70 6.85 17.92
N GLY A 36 -13.86 6.54 16.93
CA GLY A 36 -14.25 5.72 15.77
C GLY A 36 -14.56 4.25 16.10
N SER A 37 -14.30 3.81 17.33
CA SER A 37 -14.50 2.44 17.81
C SER A 37 -15.85 2.22 18.53
N VAL A 38 -16.67 3.25 18.69
CA VAL A 38 -17.95 3.16 19.42
C VAL A 38 -19.07 3.75 18.56
N ILE A 39 -20.17 2.99 18.40
CA ILE A 39 -21.40 3.46 17.78
C ILE A 39 -22.37 3.84 18.90
N PHE A 40 -22.82 5.09 18.87
CA PHE A 40 -23.87 5.59 19.75
C PHE A 40 -25.19 5.64 19.00
N ASP A 41 -26.21 4.99 19.55
CA ASP A 41 -27.58 5.07 19.05
C ASP A 41 -28.38 6.09 19.89
N ASP A 42 -28.82 7.17 19.26
CA ASP A 42 -29.49 8.29 19.92
C ASP A 42 -30.88 7.91 20.45
N ILE A 43 -31.55 6.95 19.79
CA ILE A 43 -32.91 6.51 20.13
C ILE A 43 -32.89 5.68 21.41
N THR A 44 -31.99 4.69 21.46
CA THR A 44 -31.90 3.77 22.60
C THR A 44 -30.95 4.25 23.70
N ARG A 45 -30.18 5.32 23.43
CA ARG A 45 -29.09 5.82 24.29
C ARG A 45 -28.14 4.70 24.71
N THR A 46 -27.83 3.81 23.76
CA THR A 46 -26.92 2.70 23.97
C THR A 46 -25.62 2.88 23.20
N TYR A 47 -24.55 2.35 23.76
CA TYR A 47 -23.23 2.33 23.17
C TYR A 47 -22.94 0.89 22.76
N SER A 48 -22.53 0.72 21.50
CA SER A 48 -22.07 -0.56 20.97
C SER A 48 -20.64 -0.43 20.45
N PHE A 49 -19.83 -1.47 20.60
CA PHE A 49 -18.47 -1.49 20.09
C PHE A 49 -18.47 -1.76 18.59
N LYS A 50 -17.76 -0.92 17.84
CA LYS A 50 -17.51 -1.11 16.41
C LYS A 50 -16.10 -1.70 16.24
N PRO A 51 -15.96 -3.01 16.00
CA PRO A 51 -14.65 -3.55 15.63
C PRO A 51 -14.18 -2.89 14.32
N ALA A 52 -12.86 -2.73 14.18
CA ALA A 52 -12.25 -2.14 12.98
C ALA A 52 -12.73 -2.86 11.70
N HIS A 53 -12.95 -4.16 11.79
CA HIS A 53 -13.54 -4.98 10.74
C HIS A 53 -14.65 -5.86 11.34
N ASN A 54 -15.88 -5.70 10.86
CA ASN A 54 -17.03 -6.51 11.29
C ASN A 54 -17.05 -7.87 10.56
N VAL A 55 -15.95 -8.61 10.63
CA VAL A 55 -15.83 -9.95 10.04
C VAL A 55 -16.17 -10.96 11.12
N ARG A 56 -17.28 -11.70 10.94
CA ARG A 56 -17.72 -12.76 11.86
C ARG A 56 -17.84 -14.13 11.20
N ASP A 57 -17.68 -14.17 9.88
CA ASP A 57 -17.82 -15.37 9.07
C ASP A 57 -16.61 -15.55 8.15
N LYS A 58 -16.33 -16.80 7.78
CA LYS A 58 -15.28 -17.16 6.80
C LYS A 58 -15.51 -16.47 5.46
N ALA A 59 -16.75 -16.47 4.97
CA ALA A 59 -17.12 -15.81 3.72
C ALA A 59 -16.91 -14.29 3.80
N ALA A 60 -17.25 -13.68 4.93
CA ALA A 60 -17.02 -12.25 5.15
C ALA A 60 -15.51 -11.91 5.18
N LEU A 61 -14.68 -12.81 5.74
CA LEU A 61 -13.22 -12.66 5.72
C LEU A 61 -12.68 -12.67 4.29
N LEU A 62 -13.14 -13.61 3.46
CA LEU A 62 -12.73 -13.69 2.05
C LEU A 62 -13.16 -12.45 1.26
N VAL A 63 -14.39 -11.97 1.46
CA VAL A 63 -14.88 -10.74 0.80
C VAL A 63 -14.04 -9.54 1.21
N LEU A 64 -13.71 -9.42 2.50
CA LEU A 64 -12.85 -8.36 2.99
C LEU A 64 -11.45 -8.42 2.37
N LEU A 65 -10.82 -9.60 2.36
CA LEU A 65 -9.49 -9.79 1.77
C LEU A 65 -9.50 -9.55 0.24
N LYS A 66 -10.57 -9.97 -0.46
CA LYS A 66 -10.77 -9.67 -1.88
C LYS A 66 -10.98 -8.18 -2.15
N SER A 67 -11.71 -7.47 -1.30
CA SER A 67 -11.92 -6.02 -1.42
C SER A 67 -10.62 -5.23 -1.27
N LYS A 68 -9.60 -5.82 -0.63
CA LYS A 68 -8.26 -5.24 -0.49
C LYS A 68 -7.35 -5.53 -1.68
N ARG A 69 -7.77 -6.38 -2.62
CA ARG A 69 -7.04 -6.68 -3.87
C ARG A 69 -6.88 -5.39 -4.68
N GLY A 70 -5.62 -5.01 -4.96
CA GLY A 70 -5.27 -3.78 -5.69
C GLY A 70 -4.83 -2.60 -4.82
N GLN A 71 -4.96 -2.70 -3.50
CA GLN A 71 -4.17 -1.90 -2.56
C GLN A 71 -2.97 -2.76 -2.14
N ASP A 72 -1.93 -2.79 -2.99
CA ASP A 72 -0.74 -3.67 -2.92
C ASP A 72 -0.01 -3.77 -1.56
N VAL A 73 -0.42 -3.02 -0.55
CA VAL A 73 0.32 -2.85 0.71
C VAL A 73 -0.51 -3.20 1.95
N VAL A 74 -1.84 -3.35 1.86
CA VAL A 74 -2.68 -3.48 3.06
C VAL A 74 -2.97 -4.93 3.36
N ALA A 75 -1.98 -5.60 3.94
CA ALA A 75 -2.19 -6.88 4.61
C ALA A 75 -3.16 -6.70 5.78
N GLN A 76 -4.07 -7.64 5.98
CA GLN A 76 -4.96 -7.59 7.14
C GLN A 76 -4.20 -8.11 8.37
N ASP A 77 -4.13 -7.30 9.44
CA ASP A 77 -3.49 -7.72 10.69
C ASP A 77 -4.40 -8.71 11.42
N TYR A 78 -3.82 -9.84 11.83
CA TYR A 78 -4.50 -10.85 12.63
C TYR A 78 -5.00 -10.30 13.97
N LYS A 79 -4.29 -9.35 14.58
CA LYS A 79 -4.68 -8.77 15.88
C LYS A 79 -6.00 -8.02 15.80
N GLU A 80 -6.19 -7.25 14.74
CA GLU A 80 -7.43 -6.49 14.50
C GLU A 80 -8.61 -7.43 14.24
N LEU A 81 -8.38 -8.51 13.49
CA LEU A 81 -9.40 -9.52 13.24
C LEU A 81 -9.76 -10.29 14.51
N LYS A 82 -8.77 -10.63 15.35
CA LYS A 82 -8.99 -11.29 16.65
C LYS A 82 -9.82 -10.43 17.61
N GLU A 83 -9.73 -9.11 17.51
CA GLU A 83 -10.54 -8.19 18.31
C GLU A 83 -12.02 -8.21 17.89
N GLY A 84 -12.32 -8.38 16.59
CA GLY A 84 -13.69 -8.49 16.08
C GLY A 84 -14.28 -9.91 16.19
N TRP A 85 -13.43 -10.93 16.06
CA TRP A 85 -13.81 -12.34 16.04
C TRP A 85 -12.81 -13.17 16.89
N PRO A 86 -13.18 -13.52 18.14
CA PRO A 86 -12.25 -14.20 19.05
C PRO A 86 -11.89 -15.63 18.63
N ASP A 87 -12.74 -16.30 17.86
CA ASP A 87 -12.58 -17.68 17.39
C ASP A 87 -12.15 -17.77 15.91
N ILE A 88 -11.35 -16.79 15.46
CA ILE A 88 -10.89 -16.72 14.06
C ILE A 88 -9.80 -17.75 13.72
N LEU A 89 -9.05 -18.24 14.70
CA LEU A 89 -7.91 -19.14 14.49
C LEU A 89 -8.27 -20.41 13.69
N PRO A 90 -9.29 -21.20 14.06
CA PRO A 90 -9.67 -22.39 13.30
C PRO A 90 -10.14 -22.05 11.88
N ALA A 91 -10.88 -20.94 11.73
CA ALA A 91 -11.34 -20.47 10.42
C ALA A 91 -10.17 -20.10 9.49
N VAL A 92 -9.13 -19.48 10.03
CA VAL A 92 -7.92 -19.13 9.26
C VAL A 92 -7.14 -20.37 8.85
N GLN A 93 -6.96 -21.34 9.76
CA GLN A 93 -6.27 -22.59 9.44
C GLN A 93 -7.00 -23.40 8.36
N GLU A 94 -8.33 -23.41 8.38
CA GLU A 94 -9.13 -24.08 7.36
C GLU A 94 -8.98 -23.42 5.98
N LEU A 95 -9.09 -22.09 5.93
CA LEU A 95 -8.92 -21.32 4.69
C LEU A 95 -7.48 -21.36 4.15
N GLU A 96 -6.47 -21.47 5.03
CA GLU A 96 -5.07 -21.71 4.67
C GLU A 96 -4.89 -23.11 4.06
N ARG A 97 -5.52 -24.13 4.63
CA ARG A 97 -5.49 -25.50 4.10
C ARG A 97 -6.16 -25.59 2.73
N GLU A 98 -7.24 -24.84 2.52
CA GLU A 98 -7.91 -24.71 1.22
C GLU A 98 -7.10 -23.88 0.22
N GLY A 99 -6.06 -23.16 0.68
CA GLY A 99 -5.21 -22.32 -0.15
C GLY A 99 -5.91 -21.06 -0.65
N GLN A 100 -7.01 -20.63 -0.01
CA GLN A 100 -7.76 -19.41 -0.38
C GLN A 100 -7.16 -18.14 0.24
N ILE A 101 -6.34 -18.30 1.28
CA ILE A 101 -5.61 -17.22 1.94
C ILE A 101 -4.16 -17.62 2.18
N ILE A 102 -3.28 -16.63 2.14
CA ILE A 102 -1.86 -16.76 2.50
C ILE A 102 -1.68 -16.13 3.89
N VAL A 103 -1.09 -16.88 4.80
CA VAL A 103 -0.85 -16.44 6.18
C VAL A 103 0.64 -16.23 6.39
N PHE A 104 1.03 -14.99 6.70
CA PHE A 104 2.38 -14.69 7.12
C PHE A 104 2.49 -14.86 8.63
N ARG A 105 3.36 -15.79 9.05
CA ARG A 105 3.58 -16.13 10.46
C ARG A 105 4.87 -15.49 10.98
N GLY A 106 4.85 -15.05 12.23
CA GLY A 106 6.04 -14.56 12.92
C GLY A 106 6.98 -15.69 13.36
N LYS A 107 8.09 -15.33 14.02
CA LYS A 107 9.05 -16.28 14.60
C LYS A 107 8.42 -17.26 15.59
N ASP A 108 7.37 -16.81 16.28
CA ASP A 108 6.64 -17.62 17.28
C ASP A 108 5.56 -18.51 16.65
N GLY A 109 5.48 -18.59 15.31
CA GLY A 109 4.48 -19.37 14.59
C GLY A 109 3.06 -18.77 14.61
N SER A 110 2.87 -17.64 15.29
CA SER A 110 1.59 -16.92 15.34
C SER A 110 1.29 -16.23 14.02
N PRO A 111 0.03 -16.31 13.52
CA PRO A 111 -0.38 -15.57 12.33
C PRO A 111 -0.31 -14.07 12.60
N LYS A 112 0.38 -13.34 11.73
CA LYS A 112 0.58 -11.90 11.85
C LYS A 112 -0.20 -11.15 10.77
N HIS A 113 -0.04 -11.54 9.52
CA HIS A 113 -0.68 -10.89 8.39
C HIS A 113 -1.41 -11.91 7.51
N LEU A 114 -2.59 -11.52 7.02
CA LEU A 114 -3.43 -12.34 6.15
C LEU A 114 -3.59 -11.66 4.80
N TYR A 115 -3.45 -12.45 3.75
CA TYR A 115 -3.61 -12.04 2.37
C TYR A 115 -4.62 -12.94 1.67
N TRP A 116 -5.32 -12.38 0.70
CA TRP A 116 -6.11 -13.18 -0.23
C TRP A 116 -5.19 -13.95 -1.18
N ASN A 117 -5.50 -15.22 -1.44
CA ASN A 117 -4.83 -16.00 -2.47
C ASN A 117 -5.74 -16.18 -3.69
N ASP A 118 -5.20 -15.92 -4.88
CA ASP A 118 -5.87 -16.25 -6.12
C ASP A 118 -5.58 -17.70 -6.49
N THR A 119 -6.56 -18.58 -6.31
CA THR A 119 -6.38 -20.01 -6.56
C THR A 119 -6.08 -20.33 -8.02
N ASP A 120 -6.50 -19.45 -8.93
CA ASP A 120 -6.28 -19.63 -10.37
C ASP A 120 -4.81 -19.45 -10.77
N LEU A 121 -4.03 -18.76 -9.93
CA LEU A 121 -2.60 -18.52 -10.13
C LEU A 121 -1.73 -19.56 -9.41
N ASN A 122 -2.31 -20.51 -8.68
CA ASN A 122 -1.56 -21.51 -7.95
C ASN A 122 -1.02 -22.58 -8.91
N VAL A 123 0.26 -22.45 -9.27
CA VAL A 123 0.99 -23.47 -10.03
C VAL A 123 1.62 -24.48 -9.08
N LYS A 124 1.22 -25.75 -9.17
CA LYS A 124 1.90 -26.84 -8.46
C LYS A 124 3.16 -27.23 -9.23
N VAL A 125 4.31 -27.05 -8.59
CA VAL A 125 5.63 -27.44 -9.13
C VAL A 125 6.14 -28.62 -8.30
N ASP A 126 6.71 -29.64 -8.94
CA ASP A 126 7.30 -30.77 -8.23
C ASP A 126 8.42 -30.32 -7.28
N SER A 127 8.54 -31.00 -6.16
CA SER A 127 9.64 -30.85 -5.20
C SER A 127 11.02 -30.98 -5.83
N GLU A 128 11.18 -31.81 -6.87
CA GLU A 128 12.46 -31.97 -7.57
C GLU A 128 12.83 -30.71 -8.36
N PHE A 129 11.87 -30.14 -9.10
CA PHE A 129 12.06 -28.88 -9.81
C PHE A 129 12.32 -27.71 -8.86
N GLN A 130 11.66 -27.67 -7.70
CA GLN A 130 11.92 -26.65 -6.68
C GLN A 130 13.36 -26.73 -6.15
N LYS A 131 13.91 -27.95 -5.95
CA LYS A 131 15.30 -28.12 -5.54
C LYS A 131 16.26 -27.62 -6.61
N TYR A 132 16.06 -28.05 -7.86
CA TYR A 132 16.89 -27.59 -8.97
C TYR A 132 16.85 -26.07 -9.09
N TRP A 133 15.67 -25.45 -9.03
CA TRP A 133 15.52 -23.99 -9.10
C TRP A 133 16.32 -23.26 -8.01
N ASN A 134 16.27 -23.75 -6.78
CA ASN A 134 17.01 -23.15 -5.66
C ASN A 134 18.52 -23.43 -5.70
N ASP A 135 18.95 -24.52 -6.34
CA ASP A 135 20.37 -24.87 -6.47
C ASP A 135 21.07 -24.07 -7.57
N VAL A 136 20.34 -23.53 -8.55
CA VAL A 136 20.88 -22.61 -9.55
C VAL A 136 21.44 -21.36 -8.86
N LYS A 137 22.76 -21.33 -8.66
CA LYS A 137 23.48 -20.18 -8.13
C LYS A 137 23.53 -19.10 -9.20
N ILE A 138 22.68 -18.09 -9.06
CA ILE A 138 22.83 -16.85 -9.81
C ILE A 138 24.06 -16.14 -9.21
N PRO A 139 25.14 -15.92 -9.97
CA PRO A 139 26.34 -15.28 -9.45
C PRO A 139 25.98 -13.90 -8.91
N THR A 140 26.37 -13.58 -7.67
CA THR A 140 26.02 -12.31 -7.02
C THR A 140 26.56 -11.09 -7.78
N THR A 141 27.57 -11.26 -8.63
CA THR A 141 28.06 -10.24 -9.58
C THR A 141 27.04 -9.86 -10.65
N ALA A 142 26.12 -10.76 -11.01
CA ALA A 142 24.98 -10.50 -11.91
C ALA A 142 23.90 -9.59 -11.30
N LEU A 143 23.84 -9.44 -9.97
CA LEU A 143 22.94 -8.50 -9.29
C LEU A 143 23.52 -7.07 -9.23
N VAL A 144 24.84 -6.94 -9.37
CA VAL A 144 25.54 -5.64 -9.33
C VAL A 144 25.76 -5.11 -10.74
N ASP A 145 26.10 -5.99 -11.70
CA ASP A 145 26.26 -5.66 -13.10
C ASP A 145 25.39 -6.59 -13.96
N ASN A 146 24.20 -6.12 -14.34
CA ASN A 146 23.34 -6.74 -15.37
C ASN A 146 24.09 -7.11 -16.66
N SER A 147 25.27 -6.54 -16.89
CA SER A 147 26.15 -6.76 -18.03
C SER A 147 26.75 -8.18 -18.08
N GLU A 148 27.16 -8.75 -16.95
CA GLU A 148 27.78 -10.09 -16.94
C GLU A 148 26.73 -11.18 -17.19
N LEU A 149 25.55 -11.04 -16.60
CA LEU A 149 24.40 -11.91 -16.86
C LEU A 149 23.95 -11.83 -18.32
N ALA A 150 23.88 -10.62 -18.88
CA ALA A 150 23.52 -10.41 -20.27
C ALA A 150 24.52 -11.05 -21.25
N LYS A 151 25.82 -11.00 -20.93
CA LYS A 151 26.86 -11.69 -21.72
C LYS A 151 26.69 -13.21 -21.64
N MET A 152 26.54 -13.77 -20.44
CA MET A 152 26.35 -15.21 -20.26
C MET A 152 25.07 -15.72 -20.94
N MET A 153 24.01 -14.90 -20.94
CA MET A 153 22.76 -15.18 -21.65
C MET A 153 22.98 -15.14 -23.18
N ALA A 154 23.71 -14.14 -23.69
CA ALA A 154 24.05 -14.02 -25.11
C ALA A 154 24.97 -15.17 -25.60
N ASP A 155 25.95 -15.57 -24.79
CA ASP A 155 26.85 -16.70 -25.06
C ASP A 155 26.07 -18.03 -25.11
N SER A 156 25.00 -18.14 -24.33
CA SER A 156 24.07 -19.28 -24.34
C SER A 156 23.04 -19.20 -25.48
N GLY A 157 23.13 -18.21 -26.38
CA GLY A 157 22.20 -18.00 -27.49
C GLY A 157 20.82 -17.48 -27.07
N LEU A 158 20.61 -17.20 -25.79
CA LEU A 158 19.41 -16.56 -25.28
C LEU A 158 19.59 -15.06 -25.48
N LYS A 159 18.82 -14.46 -26.39
CA LYS A 159 18.74 -13.00 -26.41
C LYS A 159 18.09 -12.58 -25.09
N GLY A 160 18.85 -11.88 -24.24
CA GLY A 160 18.30 -11.16 -23.11
C GLY A 160 17.04 -10.45 -23.58
N ILE A 161 15.95 -10.60 -22.83
CA ILE A 161 14.74 -9.84 -23.08
C ILE A 161 15.18 -8.38 -22.98
N GLU A 162 15.47 -7.75 -24.13
CA GLU A 162 15.55 -6.32 -24.24
C GLU A 162 14.24 -5.87 -23.63
N VAL A 163 14.35 -5.23 -22.47
CA VAL A 163 13.20 -4.70 -21.78
C VAL A 163 12.52 -3.81 -22.79
N MET A 164 11.42 -4.31 -23.37
CA MET A 164 10.48 -3.52 -24.14
C MET A 164 9.77 -2.63 -23.12
N HIS A 165 10.53 -1.72 -22.50
CA HIS A 165 10.03 -0.40 -22.24
C HIS A 165 9.70 0.16 -23.62
N THR A 166 8.52 -0.17 -24.13
CA THR A 166 7.73 0.78 -24.91
C THR A 166 7.36 1.94 -23.97
N ALA A 167 8.36 2.60 -23.40
CA ALA A 167 8.27 4.02 -23.19
C ALA A 167 8.11 4.55 -24.60
N VAL A 168 6.85 4.79 -24.98
CA VAL A 168 6.51 5.63 -26.11
C VAL A 168 7.30 6.90 -25.88
N LYS A 169 8.48 6.98 -26.50
CA LYS A 169 9.22 8.23 -26.62
C LYS A 169 8.29 9.07 -27.47
N GLN A 170 7.38 9.78 -26.82
CA GLN A 170 6.65 10.86 -27.43
C GLN A 170 7.74 11.74 -28.03
N GLN A 171 7.85 11.70 -29.35
CA GLN A 171 8.72 12.60 -30.07
C GLN A 171 8.25 13.99 -29.68
N VAL A 172 8.99 14.62 -28.76
CA VAL A 172 8.77 16.01 -28.43
C VAL A 172 9.13 16.76 -29.69
N LYS A 173 8.10 17.10 -30.48
CA LYS A 173 8.23 17.99 -31.62
C LYS A 173 9.01 19.22 -31.13
N PRO A 174 10.12 19.60 -31.78
CA PRO A 174 10.87 20.77 -31.34
C PRO A 174 9.93 21.97 -31.40
N LYS A 175 9.58 22.51 -30.23
CA LYS A 175 8.84 23.77 -30.15
C LYS A 175 9.70 24.81 -30.87
N SER A 176 9.22 25.29 -32.02
CA SER A 176 9.90 26.38 -32.70
C SER A 176 9.98 27.55 -31.71
N LYS A 177 11.21 28.00 -31.43
CA LYS A 177 11.41 29.20 -30.63
C LYS A 177 10.82 30.35 -31.44
N LYS A 178 9.58 30.75 -31.14
CA LYS A 178 9.03 32.01 -31.62
C LYS A 178 10.01 33.09 -31.18
N ARG A 179 10.75 33.66 -32.13
CA ARG A 179 11.58 34.85 -31.88
C ARG A 179 10.63 35.93 -31.39
N SER A 180 10.71 36.22 -30.10
CA SER A 180 9.99 37.32 -29.49
C SER A 180 10.57 38.60 -30.08
N ASN A 181 9.89 39.17 -31.07
CA ASN A 181 10.19 40.50 -31.59
C ASN A 181 9.81 41.53 -30.53
N LYS A 182 10.62 41.62 -29.46
CA LYS A 182 10.58 42.75 -28.53
C LYS A 182 11.13 43.95 -29.29
N ARG A 183 10.24 44.73 -29.89
CA ARG A 183 10.54 46.10 -30.33
C ARG A 183 10.83 46.93 -29.08
N ILE A 184 12.11 47.11 -28.78
CA ILE A 184 12.57 48.02 -27.73
C ILE A 184 12.31 49.43 -28.25
N LYS A 185 11.51 50.20 -27.52
CA LYS A 185 11.19 51.59 -27.86
C LYS A 185 12.34 52.46 -27.35
N ILE A 186 13.22 52.88 -28.24
CA ILE A 186 14.35 53.75 -27.90
C ILE A 186 13.79 55.17 -27.76
N THR A 187 13.80 55.72 -26.55
CA THR A 187 13.24 57.05 -26.25
C THR A 187 14.25 58.19 -26.35
N ASN A 188 15.49 57.92 -26.75
CA ASN A 188 16.53 58.95 -26.91
C ASN A 188 16.91 59.13 -28.38
N THR A 189 16.46 60.23 -28.98
CA THR A 189 16.57 60.52 -30.43
C THR A 189 17.82 61.37 -30.79
N HIS A 190 18.69 61.70 -29.83
CA HIS A 190 19.85 62.57 -30.07
C HIS A 190 21.22 61.87 -30.00
N LEU A 191 21.26 60.54 -29.83
CA LEU A 191 22.48 59.76 -29.99
C LEU A 191 22.42 59.06 -31.34
N ALA A 192 23.35 59.41 -32.25
CA ALA A 192 23.54 58.72 -33.52
C ALA A 192 23.70 57.19 -33.30
N PRO A 193 23.40 56.33 -34.30
CA PRO A 193 23.25 54.90 -34.08
C PRO A 193 24.60 54.23 -33.76
N LEU A 194 24.91 54.12 -32.47
CA LEU A 194 25.97 53.25 -31.97
C LEU A 194 25.45 51.81 -32.02
N ASP A 195 25.97 51.03 -32.96
CA ASP A 195 25.64 49.62 -33.15
C ASP A 195 26.39 48.77 -32.12
N TYR A 196 25.82 48.64 -30.92
CA TYR A 196 26.37 47.81 -29.83
C TYR A 196 26.31 46.30 -30.11
N SER A 197 25.85 45.85 -31.29
CA SER A 197 25.81 44.43 -31.62
C SER A 197 27.19 43.80 -31.81
N LYS A 198 28.23 44.61 -32.07
CA LYS A 198 29.60 44.13 -32.34
C LYS A 198 30.47 43.97 -31.09
N ASP A 199 30.28 44.80 -30.06
CA ASP A 199 31.14 44.76 -28.87
C ASP A 199 30.83 43.60 -27.92
N LEU A 200 29.62 43.02 -27.97
CA LEU A 200 29.24 41.90 -27.10
C LEU A 200 29.77 40.55 -27.57
N LEU A 201 30.47 40.49 -28.71
CA LEU A 201 30.97 39.26 -29.31
C LEU A 201 32.51 39.12 -29.24
N SER A 202 33.23 40.13 -28.78
CA SER A 202 34.70 40.11 -28.68
C SER A 202 35.23 39.50 -27.39
N GLU A 203 34.41 39.31 -26.35
CA GLU A 203 34.83 38.73 -25.06
C GLU A 203 34.67 37.20 -24.95
N LEU A 204 34.37 36.50 -26.05
CA LEU A 204 34.20 35.04 -26.06
C LEU A 204 35.25 34.31 -26.91
N LYS A 205 36.53 34.62 -26.69
CA LYS A 205 37.62 33.75 -27.15
C LYS A 205 38.69 33.56 -26.09
#